data_AF-A0A5C7ZKU7-F1
#
_entry.id   AF-A0A5C7ZKU7-F1
#
_cell.length_a   1.000
_cell.length_b   1.000
_cell.length_c   1.000
_cell.angle_alpha   90.00
_cell.angle_beta   90.00
_cell.angle_gamma   90.00
#
_symmetry.space_group_name_H-M   'P 1'
#
loop_
_entity.id
_entity.type
_entity.pdbx_description
1 polymer ?
#
loop_
_entity_poly.entity_id
_entity_poly.type
_entity_poly.pdbx_seq_one_letter_code
_entity_poly.pdbx_strand_id
1 'polypeptide(L)'
;MKTQSMPLWCALAGLGVLGLILSGCASEVRKTGSTRAGDVLYRDAAHDLMARARALHHCGKVDAIHTQTLQEIPPGATGGSSYAPKYGSVMERWTVSLCNTQVPYRVTFTADGAGGTFFSTVQE
;
A
#
# COMPACT_ATOMS: atom_id res chain seq x y z
N MET A 1 -4.94 67.79 37.90
CA MET A 1 -3.46 67.58 37.94
C MET A 1 -3.17 66.19 38.47
N LYS A 2 -2.20 65.49 37.85
CA LYS A 2 -1.60 64.18 38.19
C LYS A 2 -2.48 62.95 37.92
N THR A 3 -2.44 62.34 36.73
CA THR A 3 -1.41 61.51 36.03
C THR A 3 -1.52 60.02 36.40
N GLN A 4 -1.71 59.25 35.32
CA GLN A 4 -1.91 57.80 35.21
C GLN A 4 -0.67 56.99 35.58
N SER A 5 -0.89 55.72 35.97
CA SER A 5 0.02 54.61 35.67
C SER A 5 -0.71 53.28 35.81
N MET A 6 -1.19 52.74 34.68
CA MET A 6 -1.72 51.39 34.52
C MET A 6 -0.55 50.40 34.37
N PRO A 7 -0.52 49.26 35.08
CA PRO A 7 0.48 48.22 34.86
C PRO A 7 0.18 47.44 33.56
N LEU A 8 1.20 47.42 32.72
CA LEU A 8 1.26 46.98 31.33
C LEU A 8 1.49 45.46 31.24
N TRP A 9 0.62 44.65 31.84
CA TRP A 9 0.82 43.19 31.94
C TRP A 9 -0.31 42.30 31.38
N CYS A 10 -1.30 42.87 30.68
CA CYS A 10 -2.39 42.07 30.08
C CYS A 10 -2.21 41.74 28.57
N ALA A 11 -1.05 41.98 27.97
CA ALA A 11 -0.91 41.91 26.50
C ALA A 11 0.04 40.81 25.96
N LEU A 12 0.30 39.74 26.72
CA LEU A 12 1.04 38.57 26.22
C LEU A 12 0.37 37.24 26.63
N ALA A 13 -0.96 37.19 26.52
CA ALA A 13 -1.76 35.96 26.75
C ALA A 13 -2.63 35.58 25.53
N GLY A 14 -2.27 36.03 24.33
CA GLY A 14 -2.99 35.72 23.10
C GLY A 14 -2.03 35.37 21.97
N LEU A 15 -2.38 34.38 21.17
CA LEU A 15 -1.61 33.77 20.07
C LEU A 15 -0.48 32.84 20.50
N GLY A 16 -0.79 31.55 20.62
CA GLY A 16 0.29 30.57 20.60
C GLY A 16 -0.04 29.10 20.82
N VAL A 17 -1.30 28.64 20.89
CA VAL A 17 -1.57 27.20 20.94
C VAL A 17 -2.87 26.85 20.22
N LEU A 18 -2.90 27.04 18.89
CA LEU A 18 -3.84 26.32 18.02
C LEU A 18 -3.06 25.26 17.24
N GLY A 19 -2.34 24.41 17.97
CA GLY A 19 -1.73 23.20 17.44
C GLY A 19 -2.83 22.18 17.20
N LEU A 20 -3.44 22.25 16.01
CA LEU A 20 -4.30 21.22 15.46
C LEU A 20 -3.57 19.87 15.49
N ILE A 21 -3.86 19.07 16.51
CA ILE A 21 -3.49 17.67 16.57
C ILE A 21 -4.41 16.94 15.58
N LEU A 22 -4.12 17.06 14.27
CA LEU A 22 -4.62 16.14 13.26
C LEU A 22 -3.87 14.81 13.42
N SER A 23 -4.11 14.11 14.53
CA SER A 23 -3.74 12.70 14.67
C SER A 23 -4.72 11.89 13.82
N GLY A 24 -4.53 11.92 12.50
CA GLY A 24 -5.10 10.91 11.64
C GLY A 24 -4.48 9.58 12.06
N CYS A 25 -5.25 8.71 12.70
CA CYS A 25 -4.87 7.30 12.85
C CYS A 25 -4.74 6.72 11.44
N ALA A 26 -3.55 6.83 10.85
CA ALA A 26 -3.19 6.05 9.68
C ALA A 26 -3.22 4.58 10.14
N SER A 27 -4.37 3.94 9.99
CA SER A 27 -4.49 2.51 10.22
C SER A 27 -3.56 1.85 9.21
N GLU A 28 -2.43 1.34 9.69
CA GLU A 28 -1.48 0.63 8.85
C GLU A 28 -2.17 -0.62 8.28
N VAL A 29 -2.03 -0.81 6.97
CA VAL A 29 -2.61 -1.98 6.29
C VAL A 29 -1.84 -3.20 6.73
N ARG A 30 -2.53 -4.17 7.33
CA ARG A 30 -1.87 -5.37 7.86
C ARG A 30 -1.40 -6.28 6.72
N LYS A 31 -0.09 -6.45 6.57
CA LYS A 31 0.54 -7.42 5.67
C LYS A 31 0.63 -8.78 6.35
N THR A 32 0.20 -9.85 5.67
CA THR A 32 0.36 -11.24 6.13
C THR A 32 0.67 -12.18 4.98
N GLY A 33 1.16 -13.39 5.28
CA GLY A 33 1.47 -14.41 4.28
C GLY A 33 2.91 -14.34 3.76
N SER A 34 3.15 -14.96 2.62
CA SER A 34 4.46 -15.00 1.97
C SER A 34 4.39 -14.38 0.57
N THR A 35 5.40 -13.62 0.20
CA THR A 35 5.54 -13.03 -1.13
C THR A 35 7.00 -13.00 -1.53
N ARG A 36 7.28 -13.19 -2.81
CA ARG A 36 8.59 -13.05 -3.44
C ARG A 36 8.90 -11.60 -3.83
N ALA A 37 7.90 -10.70 -3.76
CA ALA A 37 8.11 -9.29 -4.03
C ALA A 37 8.94 -8.64 -2.92
N GLY A 38 10.03 -7.99 -3.31
CA GLY A 38 10.77 -7.08 -2.42
C GLY A 38 9.92 -5.86 -2.04
N ASP A 39 10.37 -5.07 -1.08
CA ASP A 39 9.53 -4.04 -0.45
C ASP A 39 8.98 -2.97 -1.42
N VAL A 40 9.77 -2.56 -2.42
CA VAL A 40 9.33 -1.58 -3.44
C VAL A 40 8.23 -2.19 -4.31
N LEU A 41 8.51 -3.36 -4.90
CA LEU A 41 7.55 -4.07 -5.75
C LEU A 41 6.28 -4.45 -4.99
N TYR A 42 6.42 -4.81 -3.71
CA TYR A 42 5.27 -5.07 -2.85
C TYR A 42 4.39 -3.84 -2.68
N ARG A 43 5.01 -2.69 -2.37
CA ARG A 43 4.31 -1.42 -2.16
C ARG A 43 3.57 -0.97 -3.40
N ASP A 44 4.19 -1.08 -4.57
CA ASP A 44 3.62 -0.65 -5.85
C ASP A 44 2.41 -1.54 -6.22
N ALA A 45 2.58 -2.86 -6.15
CA ALA A 45 1.48 -3.79 -6.40
C ALA A 45 0.35 -3.64 -5.37
N ALA A 46 0.68 -3.51 -4.08
CA ALA A 46 -0.31 -3.29 -3.02
C ALA A 46 -1.08 -1.99 -3.25
N HIS A 47 -0.40 -0.91 -3.62
CA HIS A 47 -1.04 0.38 -3.88
C HIS A 47 -2.05 0.29 -5.03
N ASP A 48 -1.68 -0.35 -6.14
CA ASP A 48 -2.60 -0.58 -7.27
C ASP A 48 -3.82 -1.41 -6.85
N LEU A 49 -3.60 -2.55 -6.20
CA LEU A 49 -4.68 -3.45 -5.79
C LEU A 49 -5.63 -2.79 -4.78
N MET A 50 -5.09 -2.05 -3.80
CA MET A 50 -5.90 -1.32 -2.83
C MET A 50 -6.74 -0.23 -3.49
N ALA A 51 -6.15 0.57 -4.39
CA ALA A 51 -6.88 1.60 -5.10
C ALA A 51 -8.04 1.01 -5.92
N ARG A 52 -7.76 -0.08 -6.63
CA ARG A 52 -8.75 -0.80 -7.45
C ARG A 52 -9.86 -1.42 -6.60
N ALA A 53 -9.51 -2.09 -5.50
CA ALA A 53 -10.47 -2.69 -4.58
C ALA A 53 -11.39 -1.64 -3.93
N ARG A 54 -10.82 -0.51 -3.47
CA ARG A 54 -11.60 0.60 -2.90
C ARG A 54 -12.61 1.17 -3.91
N ALA A 55 -12.17 1.35 -5.16
CA ALA A 55 -13.01 1.87 -6.23
C ALA A 55 -14.17 0.92 -6.57
N LEU A 56 -13.89 -0.37 -6.70
CA LEU A 56 -14.88 -1.39 -7.09
C LEU A 56 -15.90 -1.71 -5.98
N HIS A 57 -15.47 -1.67 -4.72
CA HIS A 57 -16.31 -2.04 -3.59
C HIS A 57 -16.81 -0.83 -2.78
N HIS A 58 -16.61 0.39 -3.29
CA HIS A 58 -17.05 1.65 -2.67
C HIS A 58 -16.64 1.77 -1.19
N CYS A 59 -15.45 1.31 -0.85
CA CYS A 59 -14.96 1.27 0.52
C CYS A 59 -13.73 2.18 0.65
N GLY A 60 -13.72 3.10 1.61
CA GLY A 60 -12.60 4.04 1.80
C GLY A 60 -11.37 3.44 2.47
N LYS A 61 -11.49 2.25 3.07
CA LYS A 61 -10.46 1.66 3.93
C LYS A 61 -10.12 0.24 3.48
N VAL A 62 -8.83 -0.09 3.52
CA VAL A 62 -8.33 -1.46 3.39
C VAL A 62 -7.77 -1.85 4.74
N ASP A 63 -8.11 -3.04 5.22
CA ASP A 63 -7.72 -3.53 6.55
C ASP A 63 -6.47 -4.41 6.48
N ALA A 64 -6.37 -5.26 5.45
CA ALA A 64 -5.27 -6.20 5.31
C ALA A 64 -5.02 -6.62 3.86
N ILE A 65 -3.80 -7.10 3.60
CA ILE A 65 -3.45 -7.85 2.41
C ILE A 65 -2.81 -9.15 2.86
N HIS A 66 -3.37 -10.28 2.43
CA HIS A 66 -2.80 -11.60 2.61
C HIS A 66 -2.21 -12.10 1.30
N THR A 67 -0.94 -12.53 1.30
CA THR A 67 -0.25 -13.02 0.11
C THR A 67 0.03 -14.52 0.21
N GLN A 68 -0.13 -15.22 -0.91
CA GLN A 68 0.16 -16.63 -1.05
C GLN A 68 0.87 -16.88 -2.39
N THR A 69 2.07 -17.47 -2.35
CA THR A 69 2.73 -17.94 -3.57
C THR A 69 1.99 -19.16 -4.11
N LEU A 70 1.58 -19.10 -5.38
CA LEU A 70 0.86 -20.17 -6.08
C LEU A 70 1.80 -21.03 -6.91
N GLN A 71 2.69 -20.39 -7.66
CA GLN A 71 3.58 -21.07 -8.59
C GLN A 71 4.85 -20.25 -8.80
N GLU A 72 5.98 -20.94 -8.89
CA GLU A 72 7.25 -20.39 -9.36
C GLU A 72 7.63 -21.07 -10.68
N ILE A 73 7.89 -20.26 -11.70
CA ILE A 73 8.37 -20.69 -13.01
C ILE A 73 9.84 -20.26 -13.08
N PRO A 74 10.80 -21.20 -13.01
CA PRO A 74 12.20 -20.84 -13.10
C PRO A 74 12.58 -20.40 -14.53
N PRO A 75 13.65 -19.60 -14.70
CA PRO A 75 14.23 -19.36 -16.01
C PRO A 75 14.59 -20.68 -16.69
N GLY A 76 14.30 -20.80 -17.99
CA GLY A 76 14.52 -22.00 -18.79
C GLY A 76 13.40 -23.05 -18.71
N ALA A 77 12.31 -22.80 -17.99
CA ALA A 77 11.19 -23.74 -17.91
C ALA A 77 10.47 -23.90 -19.26
N THR A 78 10.18 -25.16 -19.64
CA THR A 78 9.39 -25.50 -20.83
C THR A 78 7.89 -25.30 -20.55
N GLY A 79 7.37 -24.11 -20.88
CA GLY A 79 5.95 -23.76 -20.78
C GLY A 79 5.71 -22.39 -20.13
N GLY A 80 4.89 -21.54 -20.76
CA GLY A 80 4.58 -20.18 -20.30
C GLY A 80 4.51 -19.15 -21.44
N SER A 81 3.97 -17.95 -21.18
CA SER A 81 4.04 -16.82 -22.12
C SER A 81 5.50 -16.46 -22.41
N SER A 82 5.84 -15.97 -23.61
CA SER A 82 7.21 -15.85 -24.17
C SER A 82 8.31 -15.20 -23.31
N TYR A 83 7.99 -14.52 -22.20
CA TYR A 83 8.96 -13.95 -21.25
C TYR A 83 9.22 -14.82 -20.02
N ALA A 84 8.21 -15.53 -19.50
CA ALA A 84 8.35 -16.34 -18.28
C ALA A 84 9.36 -17.51 -18.42
N PRO A 85 9.40 -18.24 -19.56
CA PRO A 85 10.43 -19.24 -19.83
C PRO A 85 11.85 -18.66 -19.93
N LYS A 86 12.02 -17.37 -20.24
CA LYS A 86 13.35 -16.79 -20.49
C LYS A 86 14.00 -16.28 -19.20
N TYR A 87 13.24 -15.62 -18.34
CA TYR A 87 13.77 -14.94 -17.16
C TYR A 87 13.11 -15.36 -15.83
N GLY A 88 12.12 -16.26 -15.89
CA GLY A 88 11.38 -16.72 -14.73
C GLY A 88 10.22 -15.81 -14.35
N SER A 89 9.26 -16.37 -13.63
CA SER A 89 8.06 -15.69 -13.17
C SER A 89 7.55 -16.31 -11.88
N VAL A 90 6.94 -15.49 -11.01
CA VAL A 90 6.25 -15.95 -9.80
C VAL A 90 4.79 -15.54 -9.89
N MET A 91 3.89 -16.48 -9.68
CA MET A 91 2.46 -16.24 -9.58
C MET A 91 2.05 -16.33 -8.11
N GLU A 92 1.31 -15.33 -7.65
CA GLU A 92 0.83 -15.21 -6.29
C GLU A 92 -0.67 -14.87 -6.26
N ARG A 93 -1.35 -15.27 -5.19
CA ARG A 93 -2.68 -14.78 -4.83
C ARG A 93 -2.53 -13.73 -3.74
N TRP A 94 -3.10 -12.56 -3.97
CA TRP A 94 -3.14 -11.45 -3.04
C TRP A 94 -4.59 -11.15 -2.71
N THR A 95 -4.99 -11.41 -1.48
CA THR A 95 -6.35 -11.18 -1.00
C THR A 95 -6.41 -9.86 -0.24
N VAL A 96 -7.07 -8.87 -0.83
CA VAL A 96 -7.31 -7.57 -0.18
C VAL A 96 -8.56 -7.69 0.68
N SER A 97 -8.44 -7.38 1.97
CA SER A 97 -9.56 -7.35 2.92
C SER A 97 -10.01 -5.91 3.15
N LEU A 98 -11.28 -5.62 2.89
CA LEU A 98 -11.87 -4.30 3.02
C LEU A 98 -13.37 -4.42 3.30
N CYS A 99 -13.91 -3.62 4.22
CA CYS A 99 -15.36 -3.54 4.49
C CYS A 99 -16.05 -4.92 4.60
N ASN A 100 -15.45 -5.85 5.36
CA ASN A 100 -15.92 -7.24 5.55
C ASN A 100 -15.97 -8.09 4.26
N THR A 101 -15.30 -7.65 3.20
CA THR A 101 -15.17 -8.35 1.92
C THR A 101 -13.72 -8.73 1.69
N GLN A 102 -13.51 -9.88 1.04
CA GLN A 102 -12.20 -10.34 0.61
C GLN A 102 -12.16 -10.37 -0.91
N VAL A 103 -11.18 -9.70 -1.50
CA VAL A 103 -11.05 -9.56 -2.94
C VAL A 103 -9.74 -10.22 -3.38
N PRO A 104 -9.81 -11.42 -3.96
CA PRO A 104 -8.62 -12.12 -4.44
C PRO A 104 -8.15 -11.53 -5.78
N TYR A 105 -6.83 -11.33 -5.87
CA TYR A 105 -6.15 -10.98 -7.10
C TYR A 105 -5.06 -11.99 -7.38
N ARG A 106 -4.94 -12.40 -8.64
CA ARG A 106 -3.77 -13.07 -9.15
C ARG A 106 -2.74 -12.05 -9.57
N VAL A 107 -1.58 -12.08 -8.94
CA VAL A 107 -0.45 -11.20 -9.22
C VAL A 107 0.66 -12.04 -9.84
N THR A 108 1.17 -11.63 -11.00
CA THR A 108 2.28 -12.30 -11.66
C THR A 108 3.46 -11.35 -11.74
N PHE A 109 4.58 -11.74 -11.11
CA PHE A 109 5.86 -11.03 -11.18
C PHE A 109 6.75 -11.70 -12.21
N THR A 110 7.24 -10.96 -13.20
CA THR A 110 8.10 -11.50 -14.26
C THR A 110 9.35 -10.64 -14.38
N ALA A 111 10.52 -11.30 -14.34
CA ALA A 111 11.79 -10.62 -14.50
C ALA A 111 11.97 -10.15 -15.96
N ASP A 112 12.60 -8.99 -16.16
CA ASP A 112 12.83 -8.43 -17.50
C ASP A 112 14.18 -8.85 -18.12
N GLY A 113 15.05 -9.50 -17.34
CA GLY A 113 16.40 -9.89 -17.74
C GLY A 113 17.45 -8.77 -17.69
N ALA A 114 17.07 -7.55 -17.29
CA ALA A 114 17.94 -6.38 -17.11
C ALA A 114 18.09 -5.98 -15.63
N GLY A 115 17.60 -6.81 -14.71
CA GLY A 115 17.62 -6.57 -13.26
C GLY A 115 16.32 -5.95 -12.72
N GLY A 116 15.34 -5.70 -13.59
CA GLY A 116 14.00 -5.25 -13.20
C GLY A 116 12.99 -6.38 -13.10
N THR A 117 11.80 -6.03 -12.64
CA THR A 117 10.64 -6.92 -12.55
C THR A 117 9.40 -6.12 -12.83
N PHE A 118 8.58 -6.58 -13.77
CA PHE A 118 7.24 -6.04 -13.97
C PHE A 118 6.22 -6.95 -13.31
N PHE A 119 5.04 -6.40 -13.03
CA PHE A 119 3.93 -7.17 -12.49
C PHE A 119 2.65 -6.97 -13.30
N SER A 120 1.81 -7.99 -13.32
CA SER A 120 0.44 -7.92 -13.83
C SER A 120 -0.54 -8.44 -12.79
N THR A 121 -1.77 -7.92 -12.82
CA THR A 121 -2.81 -8.25 -11.85
C THR A 121 -4.12 -8.57 -12.55
N VAL A 122 -4.78 -9.65 -12.13
CA VAL A 122 -6.13 -10.01 -12.57
C VAL A 122 -6.97 -10.32 -11.34
N GLN A 123 -8.18 -9.78 -11.26
CA GLN A 123 -9.13 -10.14 -10.19
C GLN A 123 -9.70 -11.55 -10.47
N GLU A 124 -9.77 -12.41 -9.46
CA GLU A 124 -10.32 -13.77 -9.58
C GLU A 124 -11.82 -13.85 -9.34
#